data_AF-X1F9H9-F1
#
_entry.id   AF-X1F9H9-F1
#
_cell.length_a   1.000
_cell.length_b   1.000
_cell.length_c   1.000
_cell.angle_alpha   90.00
_cell.angle_beta   90.00
_cell.angle_gamma   90.00
#
_symmetry.space_group_name_H-M   'P 1'
#
loop_
_entity.id
_entity.type
_entity.pdbx_description
1 polymer ?
#
loop_
_entity_poly.entity_id
_entity_poly.type
_entity_poly.pdbx_seq_one_letter_code
_entity_poly.pdbx_strand_id
1 'polypeptide(L)'
;MYSPEFVDHKHLYVLTIHMSLTQNTKVKWYIIAWDSQGNRAERKDIYGNPFEYTVIEKPLVPSYPPMFIIIFLITPIVAFILRNRKKLNKINT
;
A
#
# COMPACT_ATOMS: atom_id res chain seq x y z
N MET A 1 37.21 4.44 15.98
CA MET A 1 36.68 5.74 16.46
C MET A 1 35.74 6.24 15.37
N TYR A 2 34.44 6.05 15.53
CA TYR A 2 33.45 6.47 14.53
C TYR A 2 33.14 7.95 14.77
N SER A 3 33.52 8.79 13.82
CA SER A 3 33.12 10.20 13.79
C SER A 3 31.74 10.27 13.10
N PRO A 4 30.70 10.82 13.75
CA PRO A 4 29.44 11.07 13.05
C PRO A 4 29.65 12.24 12.08
N GLU A 5 29.74 11.95 10.78
CA GLU A 5 29.60 12.97 9.76
C GLU A 5 28.17 13.50 9.78
N PHE A 6 28.02 14.78 10.11
CA PHE A 6 26.77 15.50 9.95
C PHE A 6 26.46 15.58 8.45
N VAL A 7 25.62 14.67 7.96
CA VAL A 7 25.12 14.70 6.58
C VAL A 7 24.04 15.78 6.52
N ASP A 8 24.35 16.93 5.91
CA ASP A 8 23.37 17.97 5.58
C ASP A 8 22.34 17.39 4.58
N HIS A 9 21.14 17.07 5.06
CA HIS A 9 20.08 16.39 4.30
C HIS A 9 19.33 17.33 3.32
N LYS A 10 20.05 18.15 2.53
CA LYS A 10 19.41 19.11 1.61
C LYS A 10 18.76 18.50 0.38
N HIS A 11 19.05 17.24 0.04
CA HIS A 11 18.55 16.61 -1.18
C HIS A 11 18.06 15.19 -0.91
N LEU A 12 16.72 15.02 -0.87
CA LEU A 12 16.05 13.72 -0.83
C LEU A 12 15.54 13.39 -2.23
N TYR A 13 16.02 12.28 -2.80
CA TYR A 13 15.53 11.74 -4.06
C TYR A 13 14.79 10.43 -3.78
N VAL A 14 13.54 10.35 -4.24
CA VAL A 14 12.72 9.13 -4.17
C VAL A 14 12.59 8.56 -5.58
N LEU A 15 13.08 7.34 -5.79
CA LEU A 15 12.93 6.61 -7.04
C LEU A 15 11.90 5.50 -6.85
N THR A 16 10.86 5.50 -7.70
CA THR A 16 9.88 4.41 -7.78
C THR A 16 9.99 3.76 -9.15
N ILE A 17 10.30 2.46 -9.18
CA ILE A 17 10.44 1.69 -10.42
C ILE A 17 9.24 0.75 -10.53
N HIS A 18 8.49 0.86 -11.63
CA HIS A 18 7.42 -0.07 -11.95
C HIS A 18 7.96 -1.13 -12.92
N MET A 19 7.96 -2.40 -12.47
CA MET A 19 8.39 -3.53 -13.27
C MET A 19 7.35 -4.64 -13.20
N SER A 20 7.08 -5.29 -14.33
CA SER A 20 6.26 -6.50 -14.38
C SER A 20 7.14 -7.71 -14.06
N LEU A 21 7.19 -8.08 -12.78
CA LEU A 21 7.98 -9.22 -12.29
C LEU A 21 7.06 -10.36 -11.85
N THR A 22 7.50 -11.60 -12.04
CA THR A 22 6.78 -12.77 -11.55
C THR A 22 7.04 -12.99 -10.05
N GLN A 23 6.11 -13.67 -9.36
CA GLN A 23 6.27 -14.04 -7.95
C GLN A 23 7.56 -14.84 -7.73
N ASN A 24 8.20 -14.62 -6.59
CA ASN A 24 9.49 -15.22 -6.22
C ASN A 24 10.68 -14.82 -7.10
N THR A 25 10.52 -13.81 -7.96
CA THR A 25 11.65 -13.20 -8.64
C THR A 25 12.55 -12.51 -7.62
N LYS A 26 13.84 -12.85 -7.66
CA LYS A 26 14.88 -12.15 -6.91
C LYS A 26 15.35 -10.95 -7.71
N VAL A 27 15.24 -9.77 -7.13
CA VAL A 27 15.71 -8.52 -7.74
C VAL A 27 16.95 -8.05 -7.00
N LYS A 28 17.98 -7.69 -7.76
CA LYS A 28 19.21 -7.09 -7.25
C LYS A 28 19.34 -5.66 -7.76
N TRP A 29 19.65 -4.71 -6.87
CA TRP A 29 19.81 -3.30 -7.24
C TRP A 29 20.90 -2.61 -6.39
N TYR A 30 21.45 -1.52 -6.92
CA TYR A 30 22.38 -0.64 -6.22
C TYR A 30 22.31 0.75 -6.85
N ILE A 31 22.80 1.79 -6.16
CA ILE A 31 22.74 3.16 -6.66
C ILE A 31 24.14 3.59 -7.10
N ILE A 32 24.23 4.26 -8.25
CA ILE A 32 25.41 5.02 -8.68
C ILE A 32 24.97 6.47 -8.87
N ALA A 33 25.73 7.41 -8.34
CA ALA A 33 25.58 8.83 -8.57
C ALA A 33 26.89 9.44 -9.09
N TRP A 34 26.76 10.44 -9.94
CA TRP A 34 27.86 11.26 -10.43
C TRP A 34 27.58 12.71 -10.11
N ASP A 35 28.58 13.45 -9.64
CA ASP A 35 28.46 14.89 -9.45
C ASP A 35 28.92 15.68 -10.69
N SER A 36 28.74 17.00 -10.66
CA SER A 36 29.15 17.89 -11.76
C SER A 36 30.66 17.98 -11.98
N GLN A 37 31.47 17.47 -11.05
CA GLN A 37 32.92 17.40 -11.16
C GLN A 37 33.39 16.05 -11.72
N GLY A 38 32.47 15.11 -11.94
CA GLY A 38 32.78 13.76 -12.42
C GLY A 38 33.16 12.78 -11.32
N ASN A 39 32.97 13.12 -10.04
CA ASN A 39 33.18 12.17 -8.95
C ASN A 39 32.04 11.15 -8.92
N ARG A 40 32.38 9.89 -8.68
CA ARG A 40 31.44 8.77 -8.62
C ARG A 40 31.21 8.33 -7.18
N ALA A 41 29.95 8.24 -6.77
CA ALA A 41 29.54 7.60 -5.53
C ALA A 41 28.69 6.35 -5.83
N GLU A 42 28.86 5.29 -5.04
CA GLU A 42 28.01 4.11 -5.11
C GLU A 42 27.45 3.74 -3.74
N ARG A 43 26.21 3.26 -3.71
CA ARG A 43 25.56 2.74 -2.50
C ARG A 43 25.17 1.28 -2.74
N LYS A 44 25.77 0.41 -1.92
CA LYS A 44 25.57 -1.03 -1.86
C LYS A 44 25.18 -1.44 -0.44
N ASP A 45 25.00 -2.73 -0.19
CA ASP A 45 24.78 -3.25 1.16
C ASP A 45 26.05 -3.13 2.04
N ILE A 46 25.97 -3.59 3.29
CA ILE A 46 27.07 -3.54 4.26
C ILE A 46 28.28 -4.43 3.88
N TYR A 47 28.12 -5.33 2.90
CA TYR A 47 29.16 -6.26 2.43
C TYR A 47 29.69 -5.87 1.04
N GLY A 48 29.20 -4.78 0.44
CA GLY A 48 29.58 -4.35 -0.90
C GLY A 48 28.87 -5.11 -2.03
N ASN A 49 27.78 -5.82 -1.74
CA ASN A 49 26.92 -6.47 -2.73
C ASN A 49 25.70 -5.59 -3.08
N PRO A 50 25.08 -5.82 -4.26
CA PRO A 50 23.78 -5.24 -4.56
C PRO A 50 22.73 -5.62 -3.51
N PHE A 51 21.85 -4.69 -3.17
CA PHE A 51 20.67 -4.98 -2.35
C PHE A 51 19.80 -6.03 -3.04
N GLU A 52 19.28 -6.98 -2.27
CA GLU A 52 18.43 -8.06 -2.77
C GLU A 52 17.06 -8.01 -2.10
N TYR A 53 16.00 -8.17 -2.89
CA TYR A 53 14.66 -8.45 -2.38
C TYR A 53 13.96 -9.49 -3.25
N THR A 54 13.04 -10.23 -2.64
CA THR A 54 12.18 -11.19 -3.34
C THR A 54 10.80 -10.60 -3.51
N VAL A 55 10.25 -10.66 -4.72
CA VAL A 55 8.87 -10.24 -4.98
C VAL A 55 7.91 -11.19 -4.27
N ILE A 56 7.24 -10.68 -3.24
CA ILE A 56 6.14 -11.37 -2.55
C ILE A 56 4.80 -10.99 -3.17
N GLU A 57 3.86 -11.92 -3.13
CA GLU A 57 2.50 -11.66 -3.58
C GLU A 57 1.88 -10.55 -2.73
N LYS A 58 1.11 -9.65 -3.38
CA LYS A 58 0.38 -8.63 -2.66
C LYS A 58 -0.56 -9.34 -1.67
N PRO A 59 -0.53 -9.02 -0.36
CA PRO A 59 -1.41 -9.67 0.59
C PRO A 59 -2.85 -9.47 0.14
N LEU A 60 -3.62 -10.56 0.13
CA LEU A 60 -5.07 -10.50 -0.09
C LEU A 60 -5.64 -9.61 1.00
N VAL A 61 -6.23 -8.48 0.62
CA VAL A 61 -7.02 -7.67 1.54
C VAL A 61 -8.14 -8.57 2.06
N PRO A 62 -8.36 -8.70 3.38
CA PRO A 62 -9.46 -9.50 3.89
C PRO A 62 -10.76 -8.99 3.28
N SER A 63 -11.35 -9.80 2.39
CA SER A 63 -12.68 -9.53 1.86
C SER A 63 -13.66 -9.76 3.00
N TYR A 64 -14.21 -8.69 3.56
CA TYR A 64 -15.33 -8.81 4.49
C TYR A 64 -16.44 -9.61 3.79
N PRO A 65 -17.05 -10.61 4.45
CA PRO A 65 -18.08 -11.39 3.81
C PRO A 65 -19.21 -10.45 3.37
N PRO A 66 -19.71 -10.58 2.13
CA PRO A 66 -20.73 -9.69 1.56
C PRO A 66 -22.01 -9.64 2.41
N MET A 67 -22.18 -10.60 3.32
CA MET A 67 -23.27 -10.66 4.30
C MET A 67 -23.41 -9.38 5.14
N PHE A 68 -22.31 -8.72 5.55
CA PHE A 68 -22.40 -7.48 6.34
C PHE A 68 -22.93 -6.30 5.51
N ILE A 69 -22.51 -6.21 4.24
CA ILE A 69 -22.99 -5.18 3.30
C ILE A 69 -24.48 -5.42 3.00
N ILE A 70 -24.87 -6.67 2.80
CA ILE A 70 -26.26 -7.07 2.54
C ILE A 70 -27.16 -6.74 3.75
N ILE A 71 -26.76 -7.05 4.98
CA ILE A 71 -27.53 -6.75 6.19
C ILE A 71 -27.71 -5.23 6.35
N PHE A 72 -26.65 -4.45 6.12
CA PHE A 72 -26.71 -2.98 6.21
C PHE A 72 -27.69 -2.37 5.19
N LEU A 73 -27.79 -2.95 3.98
CA LEU A 73 -28.70 -2.49 2.93
C LEU A 73 -30.16 -2.91 3.16
N ILE A 74 -30.42 -4.08 3.75
CA ILE A 74 -31.80 -4.59 3.95
C ILE A 74 -32.47 -3.93 5.17
N THR A 75 -31.72 -3.61 6.21
CA THR A 75 -32.24 -3.03 7.47
C THR A 75 -33.09 -1.77 7.26
N PRO A 76 -32.68 -0.74 6.49
CA PRO A 76 -33.49 0.45 6.26
C PRO A 76 -34.77 0.17 5.44
N ILE A 77 -34.73 -0.79 4.51
CA ILE A 77 -35.88 -1.19 3.70
C ILE A 77 -36.95 -1.82 4.58
N VAL A 78 -36.56 -2.75 5.46
CA VAL A 78 -37.47 -3.41 6.40
C VAL A 78 -38.09 -2.38 7.36
N ALA A 79 -37.28 -1.46 7.91
CA ALA A 79 -37.76 -0.40 8.77
C ALA A 79 -38.79 0.52 8.07
N PHE A 80 -38.55 0.85 6.80
CA PHE A 80 -39.47 1.65 5.99
C PHE A 80 -40.80 0.94 5.72
N ILE A 81 -40.75 -0.35 5.36
CA ILE A 81 -41.96 -1.17 5.13
C ILE A 81 -42.80 -1.28 6.41
N LEU A 82 -42.17 -1.56 7.55
CA LEU A 82 -42.86 -1.65 8.84
C LEU A 82 -43.50 -0.31 9.25
N ARG A 83 -42.82 0.80 9.00
CA ARG A 83 -43.34 2.15 9.27
C ARG A 83 -44.57 2.48 8.42
N ASN A 84 -44.56 2.13 7.13
CA ASN A 84 -45.67 2.42 6.23
C ASN A 84 -46.88 1.50 6.43
N ARG A 85 -46.67 0.24 6.82
CA ARG A 85 -47.78 -0.67 7.20
C ARG A 85 -48.62 -0.12 8.36
N LYS A 86 -47.99 0.50 9.37
CA LYS A 86 -48.71 1.12 10.49
C LYS A 86 -49.56 2.32 10.07
N LYS A 87 -49.16 3.07 9.02
CA LYS A 87 -49.95 4.18 8.48
C LYS A 87 -51.18 3.68 7.72
N LEU A 88 -51.04 2.64 6.92
CA LEU A 88 -52.14 2.10 6.10
C LEU A 88 -53.22 1.41 6.93
N ASN A 89 -52.85 0.66 7.98
CA ASN A 89 -53.84 0.03 8.86
C ASN A 89 -54.69 1.06 9.63
N LYS A 90 -54.17 2.28 9.87
CA LYS A 90 -54.91 3.35 10.55
C LYS A 90 -55.92 4.09 9.67
N ILE A 91 -55.85 3.91 8.35
CA ILE A 91 -56.75 4.56 7.38
C ILE A 91 -57.94 3.63 7.05
N ASN A 92 -57.75 2.32 7.22
CA ASN A 92 -58.78 1.30 6.98
C ASN A 92 -59.54 0.87 8.26
N THR A 93 -59.43 1.63 9.36
CA THR A 93 -60.27 1.48 10.57
C THR A 93 -61.02 2.78 10.81
#